data_AF-A0AAU4JFF6-F1
#
_entry.id   AF-A0AAU4JFF6-F1
#
_cell.length_a   1.000
_cell.length_b   1.000
_cell.length_c   1.000
_cell.angle_alpha   90.00
_cell.angle_beta   90.00
_cell.angle_gamma   90.00
#
_symmetry.space_group_name_H-M   'P 1'
#
loop_
_entity.id
_entity.type
_entity.pdbx_description
1 polymer ?
#
loop_
_entity_poly.entity_id
_entity_poly.type
_entity_poly.pdbx_seq_one_letter_code
_entity_poly.pdbx_strand_id
1 'polypeptide(L)'
;MAQMPGLVLPSYYLYYQSPVKIVETPDGGARVWRVAIDTGAWQEKNDLFSEIVFDIGGDVFRRTAEDFVQEVEAFRAHYLKGEGPIFALYETVRSIELLADAEARHETPKEQALIRGIRQRTFLMFEEQLRAAGDPGADPDIARAK
;
A
#
# COMPACT_ATOMS: atom_id res chain seq x y z
N MET A 1 -13.99 2.36 27.51
CA MET A 1 -13.12 2.59 26.33
C MET A 1 -12.00 1.59 26.40
N ALA A 2 -12.10 0.47 25.69
CA ALA A 2 -11.07 -0.56 25.71
C ALA A 2 -9.96 -0.16 24.74
N GLN A 3 -8.99 0.61 25.23
CA GLN A 3 -7.71 0.75 24.58
C GLN A 3 -7.07 -0.65 24.65
N MET A 4 -7.14 -1.42 23.56
CA MET A 4 -6.48 -2.73 23.50
C MET A 4 -4.98 -2.49 23.67
N PRO A 5 -4.34 -2.99 24.75
CA PRO A 5 -2.92 -2.78 24.95
C PRO A 5 -2.15 -3.42 23.80
N GLY A 6 -1.52 -2.61 22.94
CA GLY A 6 -0.63 -3.08 21.86
C GLY A 6 -0.97 -2.65 20.43
N LEU A 7 -2.22 -2.23 20.15
CA LEU A 7 -2.59 -1.71 18.82
C LEU A 7 -2.47 -0.18 18.78
N VAL A 8 -1.52 0.32 17.98
CA VAL A 8 -1.33 1.74 17.69
C VAL A 8 -1.84 2.00 16.27
N LEU A 9 -2.84 2.87 16.13
CA LEU A 9 -3.43 3.26 14.85
C LEU A 9 -2.89 4.62 14.39
N PRO A 10 -2.75 4.85 13.07
CA PRO A 10 -2.96 3.87 12.01
C PRO A 10 -1.87 2.78 12.02
N SER A 11 -2.23 1.59 11.54
CA SER A 11 -1.32 0.45 11.43
C SER A 11 -1.43 -0.20 10.06
N TYR A 12 -0.30 -0.67 9.54
CA TYR A 12 -0.13 -1.09 8.16
C TYR A 12 0.40 -2.52 8.09
N TYR A 13 -0.13 -3.31 7.17
CA TYR A 13 0.16 -4.73 7.06
C TYR A 13 0.17 -5.19 5.61
N LEU A 14 0.89 -6.29 5.36
CA LEU A 14 0.52 -7.23 4.31
C LEU A 14 -0.23 -8.39 4.95
N TYR A 15 -1.38 -8.73 4.37
CA TYR A 15 -2.15 -9.93 4.70
C TYR A 15 -2.24 -10.78 3.43
N TYR A 16 -1.56 -11.93 3.41
CA TYR A 16 -1.36 -12.74 2.20
C TYR A 16 -0.93 -11.89 0.98
N GLN A 17 0.13 -11.08 1.16
CA GLN A 17 0.69 -10.15 0.16
C GLN A 17 -0.24 -8.99 -0.26
N SER A 18 -1.47 -8.92 0.25
CA SER A 18 -2.35 -7.79 -0.03
C SER A 18 -2.15 -6.69 1.01
N PRO A 19 -1.90 -5.44 0.58
CA PRO A 19 -1.78 -4.32 1.49
C PRO A 19 -3.10 -4.06 2.23
N VAL A 20 -3.01 -4.01 3.56
CA VAL A 20 -4.12 -3.70 4.45
C VAL A 20 -3.70 -2.59 5.41
N LYS A 21 -4.57 -1.59 5.59
CA LYS A 21 -4.43 -0.59 6.66
C LYS A 21 -5.59 -0.65 7.62
N ILE A 22 -5.31 -0.39 8.88
CA ILE A 22 -6.30 -0.25 9.94
C ILE A 22 -6.18 1.18 10.46
N VAL A 23 -7.31 1.90 10.49
CA VAL A 23 -7.39 3.30 10.90
C VAL A 23 -8.46 3.47 11.99
N GLU A 24 -8.30 4.49 12.83
CA GLU A 24 -9.31 4.84 13.83
C GLU A 24 -10.54 5.45 13.16
N THR A 25 -11.73 5.14 13.68
CA THR A 25 -12.98 5.77 13.26
C THR A 25 -13.39 6.89 14.23
N PRO A 26 -14.16 7.90 13.79
CA PRO A 26 -14.54 9.03 14.65
C PRO A 26 -15.30 8.65 15.94
N ASP A 27 -15.96 7.49 15.96
CA ASP A 27 -16.66 6.92 17.12
C ASP A 27 -15.75 6.11 18.06
N GLY A 28 -14.44 6.10 17.82
CA GLY A 28 -13.44 5.41 18.65
C GLY A 28 -13.31 3.92 18.35
N GLY A 29 -13.77 3.47 17.19
CA GLY A 29 -13.57 2.13 16.65
C GLY A 29 -12.38 2.06 15.70
N ALA A 30 -12.30 0.96 14.95
CA ALA A 30 -11.31 0.76 13.91
C ALA A 30 -11.98 0.33 12.61
N ARG A 31 -11.43 0.78 11.47
CA ARG A 31 -11.85 0.36 10.13
C ARG A 31 -10.67 -0.24 9.39
N VAL A 32 -10.93 -1.35 8.69
CA VAL A 32 -9.93 -2.08 7.92
C VAL A 32 -10.17 -1.85 6.43
N TRP A 33 -9.12 -1.44 5.73
CA TRP A 33 -9.12 -1.23 4.30
C TRP A 33 -8.09 -2.13 3.63
N ARG A 34 -8.52 -2.87 2.61
CA ARG A 34 -7.65 -3.69 1.77
C ARG A 34 -7.63 -3.12 0.35
N VAL A 35 -6.47 -3.10 -0.29
CA VAL A 35 -6.37 -2.73 -1.71
C VAL A 35 -7.05 -3.79 -2.57
N ALA A 36 -7.97 -3.37 -3.43
CA ALA A 36 -8.65 -4.25 -4.38
C ALA A 36 -7.76 -4.56 -5.59
N ILE A 37 -7.70 -5.82 -6.02
CA ILE A 37 -6.84 -6.27 -7.13
C ILE A 37 -7.25 -5.67 -8.48
N ASP A 38 -8.54 -5.51 -8.69
CA ASP A 38 -9.15 -5.12 -9.97
C ASP A 38 -9.07 -3.61 -10.23
N THR A 39 -9.11 -2.80 -9.17
CA THR A 39 -9.26 -1.35 -9.25
C THR A 39 -8.12 -0.59 -8.58
N GLY A 40 -7.38 -1.22 -7.66
CA GLY A 40 -6.43 -0.55 -6.79
C GLY A 40 -7.06 0.38 -5.75
N ALA A 41 -8.39 0.46 -5.70
CA ALA A 41 -9.14 1.24 -4.73
C ALA A 41 -9.16 0.58 -3.36
N TRP A 42 -9.65 1.29 -2.33
CA TRP A 42 -9.76 0.73 -0.99
C TRP A 42 -11.11 0.03 -0.80
N GLN A 43 -11.07 -1.22 -0.37
CA GLN A 43 -12.24 -1.99 -0.01
C GLN A 43 -12.30 -2.21 1.50
N GLU A 44 -13.44 -1.89 2.11
CA GLU A 44 -13.66 -2.13 3.54
C GLU A 44 -13.73 -3.64 3.81
N LYS A 45 -12.93 -4.11 4.78
CA LYS A 45 -12.74 -5.54 5.12
C LYS A 45 -12.60 -5.73 6.63
N ASN A 46 -13.58 -5.25 7.40
CA ASN A 46 -13.54 -5.29 8.87
C ASN A 46 -13.53 -6.72 9.44
N ASP A 47 -13.96 -7.71 8.66
CA ASP A 47 -13.85 -9.14 8.97
C ASP A 47 -12.38 -9.58 9.18
N LEU A 48 -11.42 -8.91 8.55
CA LEU A 48 -9.99 -9.20 8.71
C LEU A 48 -9.39 -8.64 10.00
N PHE A 49 -10.13 -7.81 10.76
CA PHE A 49 -9.57 -7.14 11.94
C PHE A 49 -9.01 -8.13 12.96
N SER A 50 -9.81 -9.14 13.34
CA SER A 50 -9.37 -10.13 14.34
C SER A 50 -8.24 -11.01 13.83
N GLU A 51 -8.25 -11.39 12.55
CA GLU A 51 -7.19 -12.23 11.99
C GLU A 51 -5.85 -11.51 12.00
N ILE A 52 -5.83 -10.23 11.60
CA ILE A 52 -4.61 -9.42 11.53
C ILE A 52 -4.12 -9.02 12.94
N VAL A 53 -5.02 -8.55 13.81
CA VAL A 53 -4.63 -8.03 15.12
C VAL A 53 -4.19 -9.14 16.08
N PHE A 54 -4.81 -10.32 15.99
CA PHE A 54 -4.47 -11.47 16.83
C PHE A 54 -3.53 -12.47 16.16
N ASP A 55 -3.08 -12.18 14.93
CA ASP A 55 -2.18 -13.04 14.15
C ASP A 55 -2.70 -14.48 14.02
N ILE A 56 -4.02 -14.62 13.78
CA ILE A 56 -4.69 -15.92 13.75
C ILE A 56 -4.64 -16.48 12.33
N GLY A 57 -3.77 -17.47 12.12
CA GLY A 57 -3.89 -18.43 11.02
C GLY A 57 -3.49 -17.93 9.63
N GLY A 58 -2.73 -16.83 9.50
CA GLY A 58 -2.29 -16.32 8.20
C GLY A 58 -0.93 -15.63 8.17
N ASP A 59 -0.47 -15.35 6.96
CA ASP A 59 0.75 -14.57 6.71
C ASP A 59 0.47 -13.08 6.92
N VAL A 60 0.71 -12.60 8.16
CA VAL A 60 0.56 -11.20 8.56
C VAL A 60 1.93 -10.56 8.78
N PHE A 61 2.24 -9.53 7.99
CA PHE A 61 3.50 -8.78 8.13
C PHE A 61 3.21 -7.32 8.41
N ARG A 62 3.61 -6.84 9.59
CA ARG A 62 3.53 -5.42 9.93
C ARG A 62 4.52 -4.60 9.09
N ARG A 63 4.10 -3.42 8.64
CA ARG A 63 4.90 -2.47 7.87
C ARG A 63 4.98 -1.11 8.55
N THR A 64 6.07 -0.39 8.28
CA THR A 64 6.12 1.06 8.49
C THR A 64 5.21 1.76 7.49
N ALA A 65 4.89 3.03 7.70
CA ALA A 65 4.12 3.80 6.71
C ALA A 65 4.86 3.89 5.36
N GLU A 66 6.18 4.09 5.39
CA GLU A 66 7.01 4.17 4.19
C GLU A 66 7.02 2.86 3.42
N ASP A 67 7.32 1.73 4.09
CA ASP A 67 7.32 0.43 3.44
C ASP A 67 5.93 0.08 2.89
N PHE A 68 4.87 0.39 3.64
CA PHE A 68 3.50 0.15 3.20
C PHE A 68 3.17 0.85 1.89
N VAL A 69 3.61 2.09 1.71
CA VAL A 69 3.45 2.82 0.44
C VAL A 69 4.15 2.09 -0.71
N GLN A 70 5.35 1.55 -0.46
CA GLN A 70 6.08 0.76 -1.47
C GLN A 70 5.32 -0.52 -1.85
N GLU A 71 4.73 -1.21 -0.86
CA GLU A 71 3.94 -2.42 -1.08
C GLU A 71 2.63 -2.15 -1.83
N VAL A 72 1.92 -1.06 -1.50
CA VAL A 72 0.69 -0.65 -2.19
C VAL A 72 0.94 -0.43 -3.67
N GLU A 73 2.01 0.29 -4.00
CA GLU A 73 2.29 0.65 -5.38
C GLU A 73 2.91 -0.51 -6.17
N ALA A 74 3.71 -1.37 -5.53
CA ALA A 74 4.13 -2.63 -6.13
C ALA A 74 2.91 -3.51 -6.48
N PHE A 75 1.95 -3.61 -5.56
CA PHE A 75 0.71 -4.35 -5.77
C PHE A 75 -0.12 -3.78 -6.92
N ARG A 76 -0.34 -2.45 -6.94
CA ARG A 76 -1.06 -1.77 -8.03
C ARG A 76 -0.35 -1.94 -9.37
N ALA A 77 0.97 -1.75 -9.43
CA ALA A 77 1.75 -1.92 -10.65
C ALA A 77 1.71 -3.36 -11.18
N HIS A 78 1.63 -4.35 -10.29
CA HIS A 78 1.55 -5.76 -10.67
C HIS A 78 0.20 -6.12 -11.29
N TYR A 79 -0.91 -5.66 -10.70
CA TYR A 79 -2.26 -6.08 -11.09
C TYR A 79 -2.96 -5.14 -12.08
N LEU A 80 -2.71 -3.84 -11.99
CA LEU A 80 -3.41 -2.86 -12.82
C LEU A 80 -2.70 -2.65 -14.15
N LYS A 81 -3.51 -2.41 -15.17
CA LYS A 81 -3.06 -1.96 -16.49
C LYS A 81 -3.91 -0.77 -16.91
N GLY A 82 -3.30 0.18 -17.57
CA GLY A 82 -3.99 1.38 -18.01
C GLY A 82 -3.05 2.36 -18.70
N GLU A 83 -3.56 3.56 -18.90
CA GLU A 83 -2.85 4.65 -19.58
C GLU A 83 -2.75 5.87 -18.66
N GLY A 84 -1.82 6.77 -18.98
CA GLY A 84 -1.62 8.01 -18.25
C GLY A 84 -0.37 7.98 -17.36
N PRO A 85 -0.16 9.05 -16.58
CA PRO A 85 1.13 9.33 -15.96
C PRO A 85 1.51 8.31 -14.87
N ILE A 86 0.55 7.72 -14.17
CA ILE A 86 0.81 6.66 -13.17
C ILE A 86 1.35 5.40 -13.87
N PHE A 87 0.69 4.94 -14.93
CA PHE A 87 1.08 3.72 -15.63
C PHE A 87 2.40 3.90 -16.39
N ALA A 88 2.69 5.09 -16.93
CA ALA A 88 4.00 5.39 -17.50
C ALA A 88 5.14 5.27 -16.45
N LEU A 89 4.87 5.68 -15.21
CA LEU A 89 5.81 5.54 -14.10
C LEU A 89 5.97 4.08 -13.66
N TYR A 90 4.89 3.29 -13.64
CA TYR A 90 4.98 1.84 -13.40
C TYR A 90 5.81 1.13 -14.47
N GLU A 91 5.62 1.45 -15.75
CA GLU A 91 6.44 0.88 -16.83
C GLU A 91 7.91 1.31 -16.71
N THR A 92 8.19 2.50 -16.18
CA THR A 92 9.57 2.94 -15.88
C THR A 92 10.20 2.06 -14.79
N VAL A 93 9.49 1.82 -13.69
CA VAL A 93 9.94 0.91 -12.62
C VAL A 93 10.19 -0.49 -13.17
N ARG A 94 9.21 -1.03 -13.91
CA ARG A 94 9.30 -2.35 -14.52
C ARG A 94 10.48 -2.48 -15.47
N SER A 95 10.79 -1.44 -16.24
CA SER A 95 11.94 -1.43 -17.14
C SER A 95 13.28 -1.50 -16.40
N ILE A 96 13.36 -0.88 -15.23
CA ILE A 96 14.55 -0.95 -14.36
C ILE A 96 14.72 -2.35 -13.79
N GLU A 97 13.63 -2.93 -13.25
CA GLU A 97 13.61 -4.28 -12.69
C GLU A 97 14.00 -5.32 -13.76
N LEU A 98 13.40 -5.23 -14.95
CA LEU A 98 13.72 -6.10 -16.10
C LEU A 98 15.17 -5.97 -16.57
N LEU A 99 15.76 -4.77 -16.52
CA LEU A 99 17.16 -4.56 -16.87
C LEU A 99 18.08 -5.25 -15.86
N ALA A 100 17.81 -5.11 -14.56
CA ALA A 100 18.58 -5.78 -13.52
C ALA A 100 18.49 -7.31 -13.65
N ASP A 101 17.29 -7.84 -13.89
CA ASP A 101 17.05 -9.26 -14.14
C ASP A 101 17.80 -9.76 -15.37
N ALA A 102 17.75 -9.03 -16.49
CA ALA A 102 18.46 -9.37 -17.72
C ALA A 102 19.99 -9.38 -17.54
N GLU A 103 20.49 -8.54 -16.62
CA GLU A 103 21.90 -8.49 -16.22
C GLU A 103 22.24 -9.48 -15.08
N ALA A 104 21.29 -10.33 -14.67
CA ALA A 104 21.41 -11.32 -13.59
C ALA A 104 21.94 -10.72 -12.27
N ARG A 105 21.49 -9.50 -11.95
CA ARG A 105 21.87 -8.78 -10.73
C ARG A 105 20.63 -8.22 -10.05
N HIS A 106 20.82 -7.74 -8.82
CA HIS A 106 19.82 -6.92 -8.15
C HIS A 106 19.94 -5.46 -8.64
N GLU A 107 18.90 -4.67 -8.38
CA GLU A 107 18.94 -3.23 -8.60
C GLU A 107 20.05 -2.61 -7.75
N THR A 108 20.80 -1.72 -8.37
CA THR A 108 21.79 -0.87 -7.69
C THR A 108 21.11 0.03 -6.65
N PRO A 109 21.84 0.55 -5.66
CA PRO A 109 21.27 1.50 -4.69
C PRO A 109 20.60 2.72 -5.33
N LYS A 110 21.11 3.17 -6.49
CA LYS A 110 20.53 4.29 -7.25
C LYS A 110 19.20 3.91 -7.91
N GLU A 111 19.13 2.74 -8.52
CA GLU A 111 17.90 2.20 -9.10
C GLU A 111 16.84 1.97 -8.02
N GLN A 112 17.21 1.38 -6.88
CA GLN A 112 16.30 1.21 -5.74
C GLN A 112 15.77 2.54 -5.21
N ALA A 113 16.63 3.57 -5.10
CA ALA A 113 16.20 4.91 -4.68
C ALA A 113 15.24 5.54 -5.70
N LEU A 114 15.50 5.35 -7.00
CA LEU A 114 14.61 5.81 -8.06
C LEU A 114 13.26 5.11 -8.02
N ILE A 115 13.23 3.77 -7.88
CA ILE A 115 12.00 2.99 -7.73
C ILE A 115 11.20 3.47 -6.53
N ARG A 116 11.86 3.64 -5.36
CA ARG A 116 11.21 4.14 -4.15
C ARG A 116 10.57 5.51 -4.34
N GLY A 117 11.29 6.43 -4.97
CA GLY A 117 10.78 7.78 -5.26
C GLY A 117 9.62 7.77 -6.26
N ILE A 118 9.67 6.90 -7.28
CA ILE A 118 8.57 6.74 -8.23
C ILE A 118 7.34 6.20 -7.52
N ARG A 119 7.46 5.12 -6.74
CA ARG A 119 6.33 4.53 -5.99
C ARG A 119 5.72 5.54 -5.01
N GLN A 120 6.54 6.31 -4.28
CA GLN A 120 6.01 7.37 -3.42
C GLN A 120 5.21 8.41 -4.20
N ARG A 121 5.68 8.79 -5.40
CA ARG A 121 4.98 9.75 -6.27
C ARG A 121 3.69 9.17 -6.85
N THR A 122 3.69 7.93 -7.32
CA THR A 122 2.49 7.29 -7.88
C THR A 122 1.45 7.06 -6.80
N PHE A 123 1.84 6.71 -5.58
CA PHE A 123 0.93 6.60 -4.44
C PHE A 123 0.16 7.90 -4.22
N LEU A 124 0.86 9.03 -4.13
CA LEU A 124 0.21 10.34 -3.95
C LEU A 124 -0.77 10.64 -5.08
N MET A 125 -0.37 10.42 -6.34
CA MET A 125 -1.22 10.65 -7.49
C MET A 125 -2.47 9.75 -7.49
N PHE A 126 -2.32 8.48 -7.15
CA PHE A 126 -3.40 7.50 -7.13
C PHE A 126 -4.38 7.81 -5.98
N GLU A 127 -3.87 8.06 -4.77
CA GLU A 127 -4.70 8.40 -3.62
C GLU A 127 -5.43 9.74 -3.82
N GLU A 128 -4.83 10.72 -4.49
CA GLU A 128 -5.51 11.97 -4.85
C GLU A 128 -6.66 11.73 -5.85
N GLN A 129 -6.47 10.84 -6.82
CA GLN A 129 -7.54 10.44 -7.76
C GLN A 129 -8.67 9.70 -7.05
N LEU A 130 -8.35 8.75 -6.16
CA LEU A 130 -9.34 8.04 -5.35
C LEU A 130 -10.12 8.99 -4.45
N ARG A 131 -9.43 9.92 -3.78
CA ARG A 131 -10.07 10.95 -2.95
C ARG A 131 -11.01 11.84 -3.76
N ALA A 132 -10.59 12.26 -4.96
CA ALA A 132 -11.44 13.04 -5.87
C ALA A 132 -12.66 12.25 -6.38
N ALA A 133 -12.53 10.92 -6.51
CA ALA A 133 -13.62 10.01 -6.86
C ALA A 133 -14.52 9.64 -5.66
N GLY A 134 -14.20 10.10 -4.45
CA GLY A 134 -15.00 9.85 -3.24
C GLY A 134 -14.71 8.53 -2.53
N ASP A 135 -13.55 7.91 -2.78
CA ASP A 135 -13.12 6.72 -2.03
C ASP A 135 -12.85 7.08 -0.56
N PRO A 136 -13.61 6.52 0.40
CA PRO A 136 -13.50 6.86 1.82
C PRO A 136 -12.22 6.32 2.48
N GLY A 137 -11.53 5.39 1.84
CA GLY A 137 -10.25 4.85 2.29
C GLY A 137 -9.07 5.66 1.77
N ALA A 138 -9.24 6.61 0.84
CA ALA A 138 -8.13 7.34 0.24
C ALA A 138 -7.39 8.24 1.24
N ASP A 139 -6.08 8.05 1.36
CA ASP A 139 -5.21 8.75 2.30
C ASP A 139 -3.80 9.01 1.71
N PRO A 140 -3.62 10.09 0.93
CA PRO A 140 -2.30 10.53 0.44
C PRO A 140 -1.32 10.94 1.56
N ASP A 141 -1.79 11.18 2.80
CA ASP A 141 -0.91 11.67 3.85
C ASP A 141 -0.05 10.54 4.46
N ILE A 142 -0.36 9.26 4.19
CA ILE A 142 0.49 8.11 4.53
C ILE A 142 1.90 8.27 3.94
N ALA A 143 2.01 8.73 2.69
CA ALA A 143 3.31 8.94 2.03
C ALA A 143 4.12 10.13 2.57
N ARG A 144 3.54 10.89 3.51
CA ARG A 144 4.18 12.03 4.19
C ARG A 144 4.53 11.73 5.64
N ALA A 145 4.08 10.60 6.17
CA ALA A 145 4.45 10.14 7.51
C ALA A 145 5.95 9.82 7.55
N LYS A 146 6.64 10.34 8.57
CA LYS A 146 8.05 10.09 8.87
C LYS A 146 8.19 9.08 9.99
#